data_AF-A4EIT7-F1
#
_entry.id   AF-A4EIT7-F1
#
_cell.length_a   1.000
_cell.length_b   1.000
_cell.length_c   1.000
_cell.angle_alpha   90.00
_cell.angle_beta   90.00
_cell.angle_gamma   90.00
#
_symmetry.space_group_name_H-M   'P 1'
#
loop_
_entity.id
_entity.type
_entity.pdbx_description
1 polymer ?
#
loop_
_entity_poly.entity_id
_entity_poly.type
_entity_poly.pdbx_seq_one_letter_code
_entity_poly.pdbx_strand_id
1 'polypeptide(L)'
;MPQYPFEYCIHCKRNSAARWSFLVDNLGDDLLIILVAFALVLEAPVWGVVGISLLHISFWMIYEVGYYENDLISATVETESRTPPGFAAFRDTFSEPVSWVYAAVFGAAGIWAISQSVDWHFMGMQTTGVAMAAVIWVVVLITLRLTYWAYSRIDKVSRVFLYLPLQVLKYGFPIGFVTLTPAGAALLLAQILRRWVPYIVYRYTGVLHSGLPIRALRLVIFVTGWVLLLPSNFADPAHYILGFVATVLLSLRAFTQFSTVINSAKSVRSDTWASKNS
;
A
#
# COMPACT_ATOMS: atom_id res chain seq x y z
N MET A 1 24.98 10.36 13.06
CA MET A 1 24.86 10.90 11.68
C MET A 1 23.46 11.50 11.56
N PRO A 2 23.26 12.57 10.77
CA PRO A 2 21.91 13.13 10.57
C PRO A 2 21.03 12.11 9.86
N GLN A 3 19.77 11.97 10.31
CA GLN A 3 18.83 11.05 9.67
C GLN A 3 18.25 11.65 8.37
N TYR A 4 18.21 10.84 7.31
CA TYR A 4 17.59 11.21 6.02
C TYR A 4 16.28 10.45 5.76
N PRO A 5 15.40 10.93 4.84
CA PRO A 5 14.19 10.20 4.47
C PRO A 5 14.49 8.78 4.02
N PHE A 6 13.72 7.80 4.52
CA PHE A 6 13.82 6.38 4.18
C PHE A 6 15.12 5.68 4.60
N GLU A 7 15.95 6.32 5.41
CA GLU A 7 17.27 5.77 5.75
C GLU A 7 17.16 4.39 6.42
N TYR A 8 16.21 4.23 7.34
CA TYR A 8 15.98 2.94 7.98
C TYR A 8 15.52 1.88 6.96
N CYS A 9 14.61 2.23 6.06
CA CYS A 9 14.14 1.33 5.01
C CYS A 9 15.28 0.93 4.06
N ILE A 10 16.16 1.86 3.70
CA ILE A 10 17.30 1.61 2.80
C ILE A 10 18.30 0.64 3.45
N HIS A 11 18.63 0.86 4.72
CA HIS A 11 19.68 0.10 5.41
C HIS A 11 19.19 -1.21 6.03
N CYS A 12 17.96 -1.25 6.54
CA CYS A 12 17.44 -2.39 7.29
C CYS A 12 16.43 -3.22 6.49
N LYS A 13 15.61 -2.62 5.61
CA LYS A 13 14.59 -3.35 4.85
C LYS A 13 15.13 -3.73 3.48
N ARG A 14 15.58 -4.99 3.35
CA ARG A 14 15.98 -5.57 2.05
C ARG A 14 14.92 -6.52 1.52
N ASN A 15 14.71 -6.47 0.21
CA ASN A 15 13.97 -7.51 -0.49
C ASN A 15 14.97 -8.57 -0.99
N SER A 16 15.35 -9.50 -0.11
CA SER A 16 16.34 -10.55 -0.44
C SER A 16 15.90 -11.47 -1.61
N ALA A 17 14.62 -11.43 -1.99
CA ALA A 17 14.05 -12.22 -3.07
C ALA A 17 13.80 -11.43 -4.38
N ALA A 18 14.09 -10.13 -4.44
CA ALA A 18 13.77 -9.31 -5.61
C ALA A 18 15.00 -8.67 -6.26
N ARG A 19 14.87 -8.45 -7.57
CA ARG A 19 15.90 -7.83 -8.42
C ARG A 19 16.05 -6.32 -8.17
N TRP A 20 15.11 -5.70 -7.47
CA TRP A 20 15.03 -4.26 -7.24
C TRP A 20 15.15 -3.90 -5.76
N SER A 21 15.47 -2.64 -5.48
CA SER A 21 15.53 -2.14 -4.10
C SER A 21 14.15 -2.15 -3.45
N PHE A 22 14.11 -2.24 -2.12
CA PHE A 22 12.87 -2.22 -1.33
C PHE A 22 11.98 -1.01 -1.66
N LEU A 23 12.59 0.15 -1.91
CA LEU A 23 11.90 1.37 -2.30
C LEU A 23 11.20 1.22 -3.65
N VAL A 24 11.88 0.70 -4.68
CA VAL A 24 11.25 0.51 -5.99
C VAL A 24 10.08 -0.48 -5.91
N ASP A 25 10.27 -1.60 -5.20
CA ASP A 25 9.26 -2.66 -5.12
C ASP A 25 8.05 -2.35 -4.23
N ASN A 26 8.23 -1.52 -3.19
CA ASN A 26 7.14 -1.16 -2.29
C ASN A 26 6.69 0.26 -2.57
N LEU A 27 7.53 1.27 -2.30
CA LEU A 27 7.18 2.68 -2.52
C LEU A 27 6.75 2.93 -3.98
N GLY A 28 7.50 2.41 -4.95
CA GLY A 28 7.21 2.60 -6.39
C GLY A 28 5.97 1.84 -6.87
N ASP A 29 5.82 0.56 -6.52
CA ASP A 29 4.62 -0.23 -6.87
C ASP A 29 3.36 0.37 -6.26
N ASP A 30 3.44 0.79 -4.99
CA ASP A 30 2.32 1.35 -4.26
C ASP A 30 1.93 2.72 -4.81
N LEU A 31 2.92 3.61 -5.03
CA LEU A 31 2.67 4.92 -5.63
C LEU A 31 2.05 4.79 -7.02
N LEU A 32 2.55 3.89 -7.88
CA LEU A 32 1.97 3.74 -9.22
C LEU A 32 0.49 3.35 -9.17
N ILE A 33 0.11 2.42 -8.29
CA ILE A 33 -1.28 1.99 -8.16
C ILE A 33 -2.16 3.16 -7.67
N ILE A 34 -1.65 3.93 -6.71
CA ILE A 34 -2.35 5.11 -6.19
C ILE A 34 -2.51 6.17 -7.29
N LEU A 35 -1.46 6.46 -8.06
CA LEU A 35 -1.51 7.43 -9.15
C LEU A 35 -2.51 7.02 -10.25
N VAL A 36 -2.57 5.73 -10.60
CA VAL A 36 -3.58 5.25 -11.56
C VAL A 36 -4.99 5.36 -10.99
N ALA A 37 -5.17 5.11 -9.68
CA ALA A 37 -6.48 5.17 -9.04
C ALA A 37 -7.06 6.59 -8.92
N PHE A 38 -6.20 7.63 -8.86
CA PHE A 38 -6.63 9.00 -8.56
C PHE A 38 -6.20 10.04 -9.59
N ALA A 39 -4.95 10.02 -10.06
CA ALA A 39 -4.36 11.18 -10.74
C ALA A 39 -4.78 11.34 -12.20
N LEU A 40 -5.16 10.23 -12.88
CA LEU A 40 -5.50 10.23 -14.31
C LEU A 40 -6.82 10.95 -14.63
N VAL A 41 -7.65 11.20 -13.62
CA VAL A 41 -9.00 11.76 -13.77
C VAL A 41 -9.12 13.17 -13.18
N LEU A 42 -8.01 13.74 -12.72
CA LEU A 42 -7.94 15.10 -12.20
C LEU A 42 -7.87 16.11 -13.35
N GLU A 43 -8.43 17.30 -13.14
CA GLU A 43 -8.39 18.40 -14.12
C GLU A 43 -6.95 18.85 -14.42
N ALA A 44 -6.10 18.97 -13.39
CA ALA A 44 -4.67 19.20 -13.54
C ALA A 44 -3.87 17.98 -13.05
N PRO A 45 -3.70 16.94 -13.90
CA PRO A 45 -3.14 15.65 -13.48
C PRO A 45 -1.69 15.76 -13.01
N VAL A 46 -0.91 16.71 -13.55
CA VAL A 46 0.48 16.93 -13.13
C VAL A 46 0.56 17.36 -11.67
N TRP A 47 -0.26 18.32 -11.25
CA TRP A 47 -0.32 18.78 -9.86
C TRP A 47 -0.83 17.68 -8.92
N GLY A 48 -1.82 16.90 -9.37
CA GLY A 48 -2.28 15.72 -8.67
C GLY A 48 -1.18 14.67 -8.46
N VAL A 49 -0.42 14.35 -9.50
CA VAL A 49 0.72 13.42 -9.41
C VAL A 49 1.76 13.92 -8.41
N VAL A 50 2.15 15.19 -8.48
CA VAL A 50 3.13 15.79 -7.56
C VAL A 50 2.59 15.76 -6.13
N GLY A 51 1.36 16.22 -5.92
CA GLY A 51 0.74 16.28 -4.60
C GLY A 51 0.57 14.92 -3.95
N ILE A 52 0.01 13.94 -4.66
CA ILE A 52 -0.14 12.57 -4.18
C ILE A 52 1.23 11.94 -3.88
N SER A 53 2.25 12.18 -4.70
CA SER A 53 3.60 11.64 -4.48
C SER A 53 4.24 12.21 -3.21
N LEU A 54 4.11 13.53 -2.98
CA LEU A 54 4.62 14.18 -1.78
C LEU A 54 3.88 13.72 -0.51
N LEU A 55 2.56 13.60 -0.58
CA LEU A 55 1.78 13.00 0.51
C LEU A 55 2.17 11.53 0.76
N HIS A 56 2.46 10.77 -0.30
CA HIS A 56 2.92 9.40 -0.15
C HIS A 56 4.28 9.33 0.57
N ILE A 57 5.22 10.22 0.22
CA ILE A 57 6.50 10.33 0.94
C ILE A 57 6.26 10.70 2.41
N SER A 58 5.42 11.71 2.66
CA SER A 58 5.04 12.12 4.02
C SER A 58 4.45 10.96 4.84
N PHE A 59 3.53 10.19 4.26
CA PHE A 59 2.96 8.98 4.86
C PHE A 59 4.05 7.98 5.22
N TRP A 60 4.97 7.73 4.28
CA TRP A 60 6.02 6.75 4.48
C TRP A 60 7.04 7.14 5.55
N MET A 61 7.25 8.43 5.82
CA MET A 61 8.08 8.85 6.94
C MET A 61 7.54 8.34 8.28
N ILE A 62 6.21 8.35 8.46
CA ILE A 62 5.57 7.80 9.66
C ILE A 62 5.46 6.27 9.59
N TYR A 63 5.27 5.72 8.39
CA TYR A 63 5.27 4.28 8.16
C TYR A 63 6.62 3.63 8.53
N GLU A 64 7.73 4.33 8.24
CA GLU A 64 9.09 3.92 8.57
C GLU A 64 9.32 3.84 10.08
N VAL A 65 8.80 4.80 10.85
CA VAL A 65 8.77 4.75 12.32
C VAL A 65 8.10 3.46 12.79
N GLY A 66 6.96 3.10 12.19
CA GLY A 66 6.25 1.86 12.47
C GLY A 66 7.07 0.60 12.19
N TYR A 67 7.85 0.60 11.10
CA TYR A 67 8.76 -0.51 10.81
C TYR A 67 9.92 -0.60 11.79
N TYR A 68 10.52 0.53 12.14
CA TYR A 68 11.57 0.60 13.14
C TYR A 68 11.07 0.05 14.48
N GLU A 69 9.92 0.51 14.96
CA GLU A 69 9.35 0.10 16.24
C GLU A 69 8.99 -1.39 16.25
N ASN A 70 8.42 -1.93 15.16
CA ASN A 70 8.14 -3.35 15.04
C ASN A 70 9.40 -4.21 15.20
N ASP A 71 10.52 -3.78 14.60
CA ASP A 71 11.78 -4.51 14.69
C ASP A 71 12.44 -4.33 16.07
N LEU A 72 12.30 -3.15 16.68
CA LEU A 72 12.74 -2.90 18.05
C LEU A 72 12.01 -3.81 19.05
N ILE A 73 10.69 -3.95 18.94
CA ILE A 73 9.92 -4.86 19.79
C ILE A 73 10.30 -6.32 19.50
N SER A 74 10.48 -6.71 18.24
CA SER A 74 10.96 -8.06 17.90
C SER A 74 12.36 -8.35 18.47
N ALA A 75 13.23 -7.35 18.57
CA ALA A 75 14.57 -7.48 19.16
C ALA A 75 14.56 -7.61 20.69
N THR A 76 13.57 -7.02 21.36
CA THR A 76 13.60 -6.79 22.81
C THR A 76 12.62 -7.67 23.59
N VAL A 77 11.50 -8.04 22.97
CA VAL A 77 10.39 -8.71 23.66
C VAL A 77 10.13 -10.11 23.09
N GLU A 78 10.29 -10.32 21.79
CA GLU A 78 9.95 -11.60 21.16
C GLU A 78 11.06 -12.65 21.37
N THR A 79 10.67 -13.86 21.80
CA THR A 79 11.58 -15.01 21.95
C THR A 79 12.20 -15.45 20.63
N GLU A 80 11.38 -15.46 19.57
CA GLU A 80 11.82 -15.68 18.19
C GLU A 80 11.99 -14.34 17.46
N SER A 81 13.08 -13.65 17.79
CA SER A 81 13.42 -12.38 17.14
C SER A 81 13.69 -12.58 15.65
N ARG A 82 13.02 -11.79 14.81
CA ARG A 82 13.28 -11.72 13.36
C ARG A 82 13.71 -10.31 13.00
N THR A 83 14.85 -9.89 13.54
CA THR A 83 15.45 -8.60 13.21
C THR A 83 16.22 -8.67 11.89
N PRO A 84 16.16 -7.64 11.05
CA PRO A 84 17.00 -7.56 9.86
C PRO A 84 18.48 -7.47 10.23
N PRO A 85 19.40 -7.97 9.37
CA PRO A 85 20.84 -7.96 9.66
C PRO A 85 21.42 -6.58 9.99
N GLY A 86 20.87 -5.50 9.42
CA GLY A 86 21.33 -4.13 9.65
C GLY A 86 20.78 -3.46 10.92
N PHE A 87 19.81 -4.09 11.61
CA PHE A 87 19.07 -3.44 12.69
C PHE A 87 19.96 -3.06 13.89
N ALA A 88 20.85 -3.97 14.31
CA ALA A 88 21.70 -3.74 15.48
C ALA A 88 22.60 -2.50 15.33
N ALA A 89 23.10 -2.23 14.14
CA ALA A 89 23.95 -1.07 13.84
C ALA A 89 23.14 0.24 13.73
N PHE A 90 21.86 0.14 13.37
CA PHE A 90 21.00 1.29 13.09
C PHE A 90 20.11 1.70 14.27
N ARG A 91 19.89 0.80 15.23
CA ARG A 91 18.89 1.00 16.30
C ARG A 91 19.11 2.28 17.10
N ASP A 92 20.37 2.63 17.35
CA ASP A 92 20.75 3.74 18.23
C ASP A 92 20.83 5.09 17.48
N THR A 93 20.62 5.08 16.16
CA THR A 93 20.70 6.28 15.31
C THR A 93 19.35 6.76 14.79
N PHE A 94 18.28 5.97 14.92
CA PHE A 94 16.95 6.36 14.43
C PHE A 94 16.29 7.39 15.35
N SER A 95 15.68 8.41 14.74
CA SER A 95 14.99 9.52 15.39
C SER A 95 13.58 9.68 14.84
N GLU A 96 12.58 9.29 15.65
CA GLU A 96 11.17 9.50 15.34
C GLU A 96 10.84 11.00 15.13
N PRO A 97 11.31 11.96 15.96
CA PRO A 97 11.05 13.38 15.74
C PRO A 97 11.50 13.89 14.35
N VAL A 98 12.65 13.43 13.87
CA VAL A 98 13.14 13.80 12.52
C VAL A 98 12.19 13.29 11.43
N SER A 99 11.64 12.08 11.62
CA SER A 99 10.64 11.51 10.71
C SER A 99 9.37 12.35 10.65
N TRP A 100 8.89 12.87 11.80
CA TRP A 100 7.75 13.78 11.86
C TRP A 100 8.01 15.12 11.18
N VAL A 101 9.22 15.67 11.28
CA VAL A 101 9.60 16.91 10.58
C VAL A 101 9.52 16.72 9.06
N TYR A 102 10.11 15.65 8.52
CA TYR A 102 9.99 15.34 7.09
C TYR A 102 8.54 15.08 6.69
N ALA A 103 7.77 14.33 7.50
CA ALA A 103 6.35 14.10 7.25
C ALA A 103 5.58 15.43 7.14
N ALA A 104 5.85 16.39 8.04
CA ALA A 104 5.22 17.71 8.00
C ALA A 104 5.61 18.51 6.75
N VAL A 105 6.90 18.55 6.40
CA VAL A 105 7.40 19.27 5.21
C VAL A 105 6.81 18.72 3.92
N PHE A 106 6.90 17.41 3.71
CA PHE A 106 6.32 16.76 2.52
C PHE A 106 4.79 16.81 2.52
N GLY A 107 4.17 16.74 3.70
CA GLY A 107 2.72 16.86 3.86
C GLY A 107 2.21 18.23 3.43
N ALA A 108 2.83 19.30 3.94
CA ALA A 108 2.48 20.67 3.57
C ALA A 108 2.69 20.95 2.08
N ALA A 109 3.82 20.51 1.51
CA ALA A 109 4.10 20.65 0.08
C ALA A 109 3.10 19.84 -0.78
N GLY A 110 2.73 18.63 -0.34
CA GLY A 110 1.74 17.79 -1.02
C GLY A 110 0.35 18.40 -1.02
N ILE A 111 -0.10 18.91 0.13
CA ILE A 111 -1.39 19.61 0.25
C ILE A 111 -1.40 20.85 -0.66
N TRP A 112 -0.32 21.64 -0.66
CA TRP A 112 -0.21 22.80 -1.56
C TRP A 112 -0.25 22.39 -3.04
N ALA A 113 0.45 21.33 -3.44
CA ALA A 113 0.40 20.86 -4.82
C ALA A 113 -1.00 20.35 -5.21
N ILE A 114 -1.70 19.62 -4.34
CA ILE A 114 -3.11 19.23 -4.58
C ILE A 114 -4.02 20.46 -4.62
N SER A 115 -3.72 21.55 -3.91
CA SER A 115 -4.49 22.81 -4.03
C SER A 115 -4.43 23.44 -5.41
N GLN A 116 -3.45 23.07 -6.22
CA GLN A 116 -3.34 23.50 -7.61
C GLN A 116 -4.09 22.58 -8.59
N SER A 117 -4.67 21.44 -8.16
CA SER A 117 -5.39 20.50 -9.03
C SER A 117 -6.88 20.79 -9.22
N VAL A 118 -7.29 22.02 -8.87
CA VAL A 118 -8.56 22.71 -9.16
C VAL A 118 -9.81 22.21 -8.43
N ASP A 119 -9.95 20.92 -8.10
CA ASP A 119 -11.13 20.43 -7.36
C ASP A 119 -10.80 19.67 -6.07
N TRP A 120 -11.19 20.27 -4.95
CA TRP A 120 -11.03 19.73 -3.60
C TRP A 120 -12.32 19.09 -3.12
N HIS A 121 -12.29 17.76 -3.01
CA HIS A 121 -13.41 17.01 -2.48
C HIS A 121 -13.00 16.22 -1.25
N PHE A 122 -13.75 16.39 -0.17
CA PHE A 122 -13.74 15.45 0.96
C PHE A 122 -15.06 14.70 0.95
N MET A 123 -15.01 13.41 0.68
CA MET A 123 -16.21 12.57 0.65
C MET A 123 -17.35 13.16 -0.22
N GLY A 124 -16.99 13.81 -1.34
CA GLY A 124 -17.95 14.45 -2.25
C GLY A 124 -18.43 15.85 -1.81
N MET A 125 -18.00 16.37 -0.66
CA MET A 125 -18.27 17.74 -0.22
C MET A 125 -17.12 18.66 -0.60
N GLN A 126 -17.44 19.85 -1.11
CA GLN A 126 -16.46 20.90 -1.37
C GLN A 126 -15.84 21.29 -0.02
N THR A 127 -14.54 21.03 0.15
CA THR A 127 -13.87 21.40 1.40
C THR A 127 -13.55 22.88 1.39
N THR A 128 -13.81 23.52 2.52
CA THR A 128 -13.30 24.85 2.81
C THR A 128 -11.79 24.79 3.09
N GLY A 129 -11.01 24.71 2.00
CA GLY A 129 -9.63 25.18 1.92
C GLY A 129 -8.54 24.35 2.63
N VAL A 130 -7.30 24.81 2.41
CA VAL A 130 -6.01 24.18 2.80
C VAL A 130 -5.94 23.74 4.26
N ALA A 131 -6.60 24.48 5.17
CA ALA A 131 -6.62 24.16 6.59
C ALA A 131 -7.33 22.82 6.89
N MET A 132 -8.47 22.54 6.26
CA MET A 132 -9.19 21.28 6.47
C MET A 132 -8.38 20.09 5.96
N ALA A 133 -7.74 20.22 4.79
CA ALA A 133 -6.84 19.18 4.28
C ALA A 133 -5.66 18.92 5.21
N ALA A 134 -5.09 19.95 5.83
CA ALA A 134 -4.04 19.79 6.83
C ALA A 134 -4.54 19.01 8.06
N VAL A 135 -5.74 19.31 8.55
CA VAL A 135 -6.36 18.55 9.66
C VAL A 135 -6.57 17.09 9.28
N ILE A 136 -7.17 16.83 8.10
CA ILE A 136 -7.38 15.46 7.60
C ILE A 136 -6.05 14.71 7.50
N TRP A 137 -5.02 15.37 6.96
CA TRP A 137 -3.70 14.77 6.81
C TRP A 137 -3.06 14.42 8.14
N VAL A 138 -3.10 15.35 9.11
CA VAL A 138 -2.59 15.10 10.47
C VAL A 138 -3.33 13.94 11.12
N VAL A 139 -4.66 13.87 10.98
CA VAL A 139 -5.46 12.74 11.49
C VAL A 139 -5.01 11.43 10.85
N VAL A 140 -4.82 11.37 9.52
CA VAL A 140 -4.30 10.18 8.83
C VAL A 140 -2.94 9.74 9.39
N LEU A 141 -2.00 10.67 9.59
CA LEU A 141 -0.67 10.37 10.13
C LEU A 141 -0.73 9.87 11.58
N ILE A 142 -1.55 10.49 12.43
CA ILE A 142 -1.75 10.06 13.82
C ILE A 142 -2.40 8.67 13.85
N THR A 143 -3.46 8.44 13.07
CA THR A 143 -4.11 7.13 12.98
C THR A 143 -3.14 6.05 12.50
N LEU A 144 -2.29 6.37 11.51
CA LEU A 144 -1.23 5.47 11.07
C LEU A 144 -0.27 5.12 12.21
N ARG A 145 0.25 6.14 12.92
CA ARG A 145 1.18 5.96 14.04
C ARG A 145 0.59 5.09 15.14
N LEU A 146 -0.66 5.34 15.53
CA LEU A 146 -1.38 4.59 16.56
C LEU A 146 -1.65 3.15 16.12
N THR A 147 -2.04 2.96 14.86
CA THR A 147 -2.27 1.62 14.29
C THR A 147 -0.97 0.80 14.32
N TYR A 148 0.17 1.39 13.95
CA TYR A 148 1.47 0.73 14.02
C TYR A 148 1.93 0.45 15.45
N TRP A 149 1.69 1.40 16.35
CA TRP A 149 2.00 1.24 17.77
C TRP A 149 1.27 0.03 18.36
N ALA A 150 -0.02 -0.12 18.06
CA ALA A 150 -0.83 -1.25 18.47
C ALA A 150 -0.40 -2.54 17.76
N TYR A 151 -0.19 -2.49 16.44
CA TYR A 151 0.26 -3.62 15.62
C TYR A 151 1.54 -4.25 16.17
N SER A 152 2.47 -3.43 16.65
CA SER A 152 3.76 -3.90 17.14
C SER A 152 3.68 -4.53 18.54
N ARG A 153 2.62 -4.26 19.32
CA ARG A 153 2.45 -4.73 20.71
C ARG A 153 1.47 -5.88 20.88
N ILE A 154 0.74 -6.21 19.83
CA ILE A 154 -0.17 -7.36 19.81
C ILE A 154 0.58 -8.59 19.30
N ASP A 155 0.14 -9.78 19.72
CA ASP A 155 0.70 -11.05 19.28
C ASP A 155 0.69 -11.22 17.74
N LYS A 156 1.54 -12.13 17.24
CA LYS A 156 1.79 -12.31 15.80
C LYS A 156 0.55 -12.77 15.02
N VAL A 157 -0.40 -13.46 15.66
CA VAL A 157 -1.62 -13.96 15.02
C VAL A 157 -2.64 -12.83 14.95
N SER A 158 -2.91 -12.16 16.08
CA SER A 158 -3.94 -11.11 16.13
C SER A 158 -3.54 -9.84 15.36
N ARG A 159 -2.24 -9.53 15.22
CA ARG A 159 -1.81 -8.35 14.42
C ARG A 159 -2.17 -8.42 12.94
N VAL A 160 -2.57 -9.59 12.44
CA VAL A 160 -3.13 -9.76 11.08
C VAL A 160 -4.32 -8.84 10.84
N PHE A 161 -5.15 -8.62 11.84
CA PHE A 161 -6.32 -7.74 11.73
C PHE A 161 -5.95 -6.26 11.65
N LEU A 162 -4.82 -5.85 12.26
CA LEU A 162 -4.31 -4.48 12.16
C LEU A 162 -3.52 -4.23 10.87
N TYR A 163 -3.03 -5.28 10.20
CA TYR A 163 -2.39 -5.13 8.90
C TYR A 163 -3.35 -4.61 7.82
N LEU A 164 -4.64 -4.98 7.89
CA LEU A 164 -5.64 -4.50 6.95
C LEU A 164 -5.87 -2.97 7.06
N PRO A 165 -6.17 -2.39 8.23
CA PRO A 165 -6.19 -0.94 8.42
C PRO A 165 -4.92 -0.25 7.93
N LEU A 166 -3.73 -0.82 8.16
CA LEU A 166 -2.49 -0.26 7.62
C LEU A 166 -2.48 -0.20 6.08
N GLN A 167 -2.99 -1.24 5.41
CA GLN A 167 -3.12 -1.21 3.94
C GLN A 167 -4.18 -0.21 3.49
N VAL A 168 -5.32 -0.15 4.18
CA VAL A 168 -6.39 0.82 3.87
C VAL A 168 -5.86 2.26 3.99
N LEU A 169 -5.14 2.60 5.06
CA LEU A 169 -4.52 3.92 5.20
C LEU A 169 -3.48 4.18 4.10
N LYS A 170 -2.64 3.19 3.79
CA LYS A 170 -1.56 3.31 2.81
C LYS A 170 -2.03 3.58 1.39
N TYR A 171 -3.13 2.95 0.98
CA TYR A 171 -3.66 3.09 -0.38
C TYR A 171 -4.83 4.08 -0.47
N GLY A 172 -5.56 4.28 0.63
CA GLY A 172 -6.78 5.08 0.70
C GLY A 172 -6.57 6.52 1.16
N PHE A 173 -5.38 6.94 1.59
CA PHE A 173 -5.16 8.31 2.04
C PHE A 173 -5.61 9.40 1.04
N PRO A 174 -5.52 9.24 -0.31
CA PRO A 174 -5.94 10.30 -1.22
C PRO A 174 -7.45 10.53 -1.24
N ILE A 175 -8.27 9.61 -0.73
CA ILE A 175 -9.74 9.74 -0.65
C ILE A 175 -10.15 10.99 0.15
N GLY A 176 -9.29 11.45 1.06
CA GLY A 176 -9.53 12.69 1.81
C GLY A 176 -9.42 13.97 0.98
N PHE A 177 -8.87 13.90 -0.24
CA PHE A 177 -8.54 15.07 -1.06
C PHE A 177 -9.06 14.98 -2.51
N VAL A 178 -9.17 13.76 -3.05
CA VAL A 178 -9.49 13.49 -4.45
C VAL A 178 -10.65 12.51 -4.53
N THR A 179 -11.59 12.80 -5.42
CA THR A 179 -12.72 11.91 -5.72
C THR A 179 -12.24 10.56 -6.24
N LEU A 180 -12.74 9.49 -5.63
CA LEU A 180 -12.43 8.12 -6.03
C LEU A 180 -13.53 7.58 -6.95
N THR A 181 -13.16 7.24 -8.18
CA THR A 181 -14.08 6.57 -9.10
C THR A 181 -14.31 5.11 -8.67
N PRO A 182 -15.42 4.46 -9.08
CA PRO A 182 -15.64 3.04 -8.75
C PRO A 182 -14.55 2.10 -9.30
N ALA A 183 -13.95 2.44 -10.45
CA ALA A 183 -12.81 1.69 -11.00
C ALA A 183 -11.56 1.86 -10.12
N GLY A 184 -11.31 3.08 -9.64
CA GLY A 184 -10.26 3.36 -8.67
C GLY A 184 -10.47 2.58 -7.38
N ALA A 185 -11.70 2.55 -6.86
CA ALA A 185 -12.05 1.78 -5.66
C ALA A 185 -11.79 0.28 -5.83
N ALA A 186 -12.18 -0.31 -6.96
CA ALA A 186 -11.87 -1.70 -7.28
C ALA A 186 -10.35 -1.96 -7.33
N LEU A 187 -9.58 -1.01 -7.89
CA LEU A 187 -8.12 -1.11 -7.99
C LEU A 187 -7.45 -1.06 -6.61
N LEU A 188 -7.86 -0.12 -5.74
CA LEU A 188 -7.34 -0.02 -4.38
C LEU A 188 -7.69 -1.28 -3.56
N LEU A 189 -8.94 -1.76 -3.65
CA LEU A 189 -9.37 -2.99 -2.98
C LEU A 189 -8.53 -4.18 -3.43
N ALA A 190 -8.31 -4.34 -4.73
CA ALA A 190 -7.49 -5.41 -5.28
C ALA A 190 -6.05 -5.34 -4.75
N GLN A 191 -5.46 -4.15 -4.65
CA GLN A 191 -4.11 -3.97 -4.10
C GLN A 191 -4.05 -4.22 -2.58
N ILE A 192 -5.04 -3.77 -1.82
CA ILE A 192 -5.16 -4.04 -0.38
C ILE A 192 -5.23 -5.55 -0.13
N LEU A 193 -6.12 -6.25 -0.82
CA LEU A 193 -6.30 -7.70 -0.68
C LEU A 193 -5.06 -8.48 -1.15
N ARG A 194 -4.39 -8.01 -2.21
CA ARG A 194 -3.11 -8.57 -2.67
C ARG A 194 -2.05 -8.59 -1.56
N ARG A 195 -2.01 -7.57 -0.71
CA ARG A 195 -1.05 -7.50 0.41
C ARG A 195 -1.56 -8.26 1.63
N TRP A 196 -2.85 -8.12 1.96
CA TRP A 196 -3.43 -8.69 3.18
C TRP A 196 -3.60 -10.21 3.13
N VAL A 197 -4.10 -10.77 2.03
CA VAL A 197 -4.39 -12.22 1.93
C VAL A 197 -3.12 -13.07 2.12
N PRO A 198 -1.99 -12.82 1.43
CA PRO A 198 -0.77 -13.59 1.66
C PRO A 198 -0.22 -13.41 3.07
N TYR A 199 -0.43 -12.24 3.68
CA TYR A 199 -0.01 -11.97 5.05
C TYR A 199 -0.81 -12.81 6.05
N ILE A 200 -2.14 -12.92 5.89
CA ILE A 200 -2.98 -13.84 6.67
C ILE A 200 -2.45 -15.27 6.53
N VAL A 201 -2.31 -15.76 5.29
CA VAL A 201 -1.88 -17.14 5.01
C VAL A 201 -0.54 -17.43 5.68
N TYR A 202 0.44 -16.54 5.52
CA TYR A 202 1.75 -16.68 6.15
C TYR A 202 1.66 -16.77 7.68
N ARG A 203 0.81 -15.97 8.31
CA ARG A 203 0.68 -15.94 9.78
C ARG A 203 -0.01 -17.16 10.35
N TYR A 204 -1.01 -17.71 9.67
CA TYR A 204 -1.71 -18.92 10.13
C TYR A 204 -1.01 -20.22 9.76
N THR A 205 -0.26 -20.26 8.65
CA THR A 205 0.42 -21.49 8.19
C THR A 205 1.90 -21.52 8.57
N GLY A 206 2.49 -20.40 9.00
CA GLY A 206 3.92 -20.25 9.24
C GLY A 206 4.79 -20.25 7.97
N VAL A 207 4.20 -20.55 6.79
CA VAL A 207 4.90 -20.72 5.53
C VAL A 207 4.37 -19.73 4.51
N LEU A 208 5.27 -18.93 3.93
CA LEU A 208 4.93 -18.13 2.77
C LEU A 208 4.68 -19.09 1.61
N HIS A 209 3.42 -19.24 1.22
CA HIS A 209 3.05 -20.13 0.11
C HIS A 209 3.57 -19.56 -1.21
N SER A 210 4.73 -20.05 -1.65
CA SER A 210 5.39 -19.67 -2.90
C SER A 210 4.56 -19.95 -4.14
N GLY A 211 3.56 -20.83 -4.03
CA GLY A 211 2.65 -21.19 -5.12
C GLY A 211 1.48 -20.23 -5.35
N LEU A 212 1.20 -19.26 -4.46
CA LEU A 212 0.06 -18.36 -4.67
C LEU A 212 0.41 -17.31 -5.74
N PRO A 213 -0.31 -17.25 -6.89
CA PRO A 213 -0.02 -16.30 -7.96
C PRO A 213 -0.60 -14.91 -7.61
N ILE A 214 0.03 -14.22 -6.64
CA ILE A 214 -0.47 -12.99 -6.00
C ILE A 214 -0.78 -11.86 -7.00
N ARG A 215 -0.01 -11.72 -8.10
CA ARG A 215 -0.26 -10.69 -9.12
C ARG A 215 -1.45 -11.06 -10.00
N ALA A 216 -1.62 -12.34 -10.34
CA ALA A 216 -2.80 -12.84 -11.03
C ALA A 216 -4.06 -12.68 -10.16
N LEU A 217 -3.96 -13.02 -8.87
CA LEU A 217 -5.04 -12.81 -7.90
C LEU A 217 -5.49 -11.34 -7.85
N ARG A 218 -4.54 -10.40 -7.82
CA ARG A 218 -4.86 -8.95 -7.90
C ARG A 218 -5.63 -8.60 -9.17
N LEU A 219 -5.20 -9.10 -10.34
CA LEU A 219 -5.92 -8.84 -11.60
C LEU A 219 -7.35 -9.40 -11.53
N VAL A 220 -7.52 -10.64 -11.07
CA VAL A 220 -8.84 -11.27 -10.95
C VAL A 220 -9.75 -10.48 -10.00
N ILE A 221 -9.26 -10.11 -8.82
CA ILE A 221 -10.03 -9.30 -7.86
C ILE A 221 -10.42 -7.96 -8.49
N PHE A 222 -9.48 -7.29 -9.17
CA PHE A 222 -9.73 -6.01 -9.82
C PHE A 222 -10.78 -6.14 -10.92
N VAL A 223 -10.62 -7.07 -11.86
CA VAL A 223 -11.55 -7.26 -13.00
C VAL A 223 -12.94 -7.61 -12.48
N THR A 224 -13.06 -8.53 -11.52
CA THR A 224 -14.33 -8.88 -10.91
C THR A 224 -14.97 -7.67 -10.22
N GLY A 225 -14.22 -6.94 -9.39
CA GLY A 225 -14.72 -5.75 -8.71
C GLY A 225 -15.15 -4.64 -9.66
N TRP A 226 -14.34 -4.40 -10.70
CA TRP A 226 -14.65 -3.38 -11.70
C TRP A 226 -15.90 -3.74 -12.51
N VAL A 227 -16.03 -4.98 -12.99
CA VAL A 227 -17.21 -5.46 -13.73
C VAL A 227 -18.48 -5.33 -12.89
N LEU A 228 -18.44 -5.70 -11.61
CA LEU A 228 -19.57 -5.56 -10.70
C LEU A 228 -19.96 -4.09 -10.47
N LEU A 229 -19.00 -3.17 -10.56
CA LEU A 229 -19.23 -1.73 -10.38
C LEU A 229 -19.54 -0.98 -11.69
N LEU A 230 -19.46 -1.62 -12.86
CA LEU A 230 -19.79 -0.98 -14.15
C LEU A 230 -21.16 -0.28 -14.15
N PRO A 231 -22.24 -0.87 -13.60
CA PRO A 231 -23.55 -0.22 -13.62
C PRO A 231 -23.62 1.05 -12.76
N SER A 232 -22.73 1.21 -11.78
CA SER A 232 -22.78 2.31 -10.82
C SER A 232 -22.44 3.68 -11.43
N ASN A 233 -21.73 3.70 -12.57
CA ASN A 233 -21.26 4.95 -13.17
C ASN A 233 -21.15 4.83 -14.70
N PHE A 234 -22.21 4.31 -15.33
CA PHE A 234 -22.19 3.97 -16.75
C PHE A 234 -21.99 5.17 -17.68
N ALA A 235 -22.34 6.38 -17.21
CA ALA A 235 -22.28 7.62 -17.96
C ALA A 235 -20.92 8.34 -17.91
N ASP A 236 -20.02 7.93 -17.02
CA ASP A 236 -18.73 8.61 -16.80
C ASP A 236 -17.59 7.95 -17.60
N PRO A 237 -17.04 8.60 -18.64
CA PRO A 237 -15.93 8.05 -19.42
C PRO A 237 -14.67 7.78 -18.58
N ALA A 238 -14.45 8.54 -17.50
CA ALA A 238 -13.29 8.39 -16.63
C ALA A 238 -13.25 7.02 -15.97
N HIS A 239 -14.43 6.47 -15.62
CA HIS A 239 -14.58 5.12 -15.08
C HIS A 239 -14.03 4.05 -16.02
N TYR A 240 -14.33 4.14 -17.32
CA TYR A 240 -13.89 3.16 -18.32
C TYR A 240 -12.41 3.32 -18.67
N ILE A 241 -11.94 4.55 -18.83
CA ILE A 241 -10.53 4.85 -19.13
C ILE A 241 -9.65 4.30 -18.02
N LEU A 242 -9.98 4.60 -16.75
CA LEU A 242 -9.22 4.10 -15.60
C LEU A 242 -9.28 2.58 -15.54
N GLY A 243 -10.46 2.00 -15.72
CA GLY A 243 -10.65 0.56 -15.72
C GLY A 243 -9.81 -0.16 -16.77
N PHE A 244 -9.76 0.37 -17.99
CA PHE A 244 -8.93 -0.14 -19.08
C PHE A 244 -7.44 0.00 -18.78
N VAL A 245 -6.98 1.19 -18.37
CA VAL A 245 -5.57 1.44 -18.02
C VAL A 245 -5.10 0.50 -16.91
N ALA A 246 -5.92 0.35 -15.86
CA ALA A 246 -5.64 -0.55 -14.76
C ALA A 246 -5.62 -2.02 -15.23
N THR A 247 -6.54 -2.43 -16.10
CA THR A 247 -6.55 -3.79 -16.68
C THR A 247 -5.26 -4.08 -17.44
N VAL A 248 -4.84 -3.16 -18.32
CA VAL A 248 -3.60 -3.29 -19.11
C VAL A 248 -2.38 -3.37 -18.17
N LEU A 249 -2.26 -2.44 -17.23
CA LEU A 249 -1.16 -2.41 -16.25
C LEU A 249 -1.07 -3.71 -15.45
N LEU A 250 -2.21 -4.18 -14.92
CA LEU A 250 -2.25 -5.38 -14.10
C LEU A 250 -2.01 -6.66 -14.92
N SER A 251 -2.51 -6.71 -16.16
CA SER A 251 -2.28 -7.84 -17.08
C SER A 251 -0.81 -7.98 -17.43
N LEU A 252 -0.14 -6.88 -17.81
CA LEU A 252 1.31 -6.88 -18.08
C LEU A 252 2.12 -7.39 -16.88
N ARG A 253 1.73 -7.00 -15.66
CA ARG A 253 2.42 -7.42 -14.42
C ARG A 253 2.11 -8.86 -14.00
N ALA A 254 0.94 -9.38 -14.37
CA ALA A 254 0.49 -10.72 -14.04
C ALA A 254 0.81 -11.76 -15.13
N PHE A 255 1.23 -11.32 -16.32
CA PHE A 255 1.40 -12.17 -17.51
C PHE A 255 2.22 -13.43 -17.25
N THR A 256 3.38 -13.30 -16.62
CA THR A 256 4.26 -14.45 -16.33
C THR A 256 3.61 -15.44 -15.36
N GLN A 257 2.87 -14.96 -14.36
CA GLN A 257 2.16 -15.83 -13.41
C GLN A 257 0.99 -16.55 -14.06
N PHE A 258 0.21 -15.87 -14.93
CA PHE A 258 -0.84 -16.53 -15.70
C PHE A 258 -0.29 -17.59 -16.63
N SER A 259 0.79 -17.30 -17.35
CA SER A 259 1.45 -18.28 -18.20
C SER A 259 1.90 -19.50 -17.41
N THR A 260 2.51 -19.32 -16.23
CA THR A 260 2.87 -20.43 -15.35
C THR A 260 1.66 -21.23 -14.90
N VAL A 261 0.60 -20.57 -14.43
CA VAL A 261 -0.62 -21.24 -13.95
C VAL A 261 -1.24 -22.08 -15.08
N ILE A 262 -1.43 -21.50 -16.27
CA ILE A 262 -1.99 -22.18 -17.44
C ILE A 262 -1.10 -23.37 -17.86
N ASN A 263 0.21 -23.16 -17.96
CA ASN A 263 1.15 -24.22 -18.37
C ASN A 263 1.28 -25.34 -17.32
N SER A 264 1.01 -25.03 -16.05
CA SER A 264 1.02 -26.00 -14.95
C SER A 264 -0.33 -26.68 -14.73
N ALA A 265 -1.38 -26.26 -15.45
CA ALA A 265 -2.71 -26.81 -15.29
C ALA A 265 -2.72 -28.28 -15.72
N LYS A 266 -3.03 -29.17 -14.77
CA LYS A 266 -3.18 -30.60 -15.01
C LYS A 266 -4.66 -30.94 -15.10
N SER A 267 -4.98 -32.02 -15.82
CA SER A 267 -6.33 -32.58 -15.77
C SER A 267 -6.65 -32.98 -14.33
N VAL A 268 -7.91 -32.85 -13.92
CA VAL A 268 -8.40 -33.35 -12.61
C VAL A 268 -8.07 -34.84 -12.43
N ARG A 269 -8.05 -35.62 -13.52
CA ARG A 269 -7.67 -37.04 -13.49
C ARG A 269 -6.21 -37.30 -13.12
N SER A 270 -5.36 -36.30 -13.30
CA SER A 270 -3.93 -36.32 -12.96
C SER A 270 -3.62 -35.49 -11.71
N ASP A 271 -4.65 -35.07 -10.98
CA ASP A 271 -4.48 -34.35 -9.73
C ASP A 271 -4.09 -35.34 -8.62
N THR A 272 -2.94 -35.06 -8.01
CA THR A 272 -2.40 -35.83 -6.89
C THR A 272 -2.59 -35.09 -5.57
N TRP A 273 -3.58 -34.19 -5.49
CA TRP A 273 -3.90 -33.46 -4.27
C TRP A 273 -4.41 -34.43 -3.20
N ALA A 274 -3.46 -35.01 -2.45
CA ALA A 274 -3.76 -35.72 -1.23
C ALA A 274 -4.15 -34.70 -0.17
N SER A 275 -5.42 -34.71 0.23
CA SER A 275 -5.87 -34.07 1.46
C SER A 275 -4.93 -34.54 2.58
N LYS A 276 -4.19 -33.61 3.19
CA LYS A 276 -3.31 -33.94 4.34
C LYS A 276 -4.08 -34.44 5.57
N ASN A 277 -5.41 -34.53 5.49
CA ASN A 277 -6.32 -34.89 6.57
C ASN A 277 -7.27 -36.06 6.19
N SER A 278 -6.90 -36.94 5.25
CA SER A 278 -7.59 -38.24 5.08
C SER A 278 -6.90 -39.35 5.87
#